data_AF-A0A7S0U6P9-F1
#
_entry.id   AF-A0A7S0U6P9-F1
#
_cell.length_a   1.000
_cell.length_b   1.000
_cell.length_c   1.000
_cell.angle_alpha   90.00
_cell.angle_beta   90.00
_cell.angle_gamma   90.00
#
_symmetry.space_group_name_H-M   'P 1'
#
loop_
_entity.id
_entity.type
_entity.pdbx_description
1 polymer ?
#
loop_
_entity_poly.entity_id
_entity_poly.type
_entity_poly.pdbx_seq_one_letter_code
_entity_poly.pdbx_strand_id
1 'polypeptide(L)'
;MAPSSSLVVALSAATGLVVAVGLMRRGAKGKKQVPREPLESEDTGRGVEEERVCKQGFKPSLVPKDLDLIVIGSGVGGLVTACMMAKQGKKVLVLEQHDQAGGNLHTFEEQGWEFDTGLHYVGNMGNTNYGNRRLIDYCCDTPVEWAPMDSVYDTAVFRTEEVQRSMTASTRTEYRMRSDQGIKGVIADMKKWFPGEEAAIDEYFRLCKHASWGMKWLLIRNLLPRPLGVLLGWVFDYTSLSYFYKTTQEVLSTLTSNHKLTGVLTYMWGDYGLPPSCSAFGIHAALQTHYCSRGAFYPVGGPSALARAMVRTIERRGGKVLVRAAVDSVTLS
;
A
#
# COMPACT_ATOMS: atom_id res chain seq x y z
N MET A 1 -5.43 -2.45 48.88
CA MET A 1 -5.48 -3.43 47.78
C MET A 1 -5.37 -2.67 46.47
N ALA A 2 -4.20 -2.69 45.84
CA ALA A 2 -4.02 -2.11 44.51
C ALA A 2 -4.61 -3.08 43.47
N PRO A 3 -5.36 -2.61 42.46
CA PRO A 3 -5.86 -3.49 41.41
C PRO A 3 -4.69 -4.08 40.64
N SER A 4 -4.80 -5.36 40.29
CA SER A 4 -3.76 -6.07 39.53
C SER A 4 -3.48 -5.35 38.21
N SER A 5 -2.19 -5.25 37.85
CA SER A 5 -1.68 -4.60 36.64
C SER A 5 -2.37 -5.08 35.35
N SER A 6 -2.88 -6.31 35.34
CA SER A 6 -3.64 -6.91 34.24
C SER A 6 -4.98 -6.21 33.96
N LEU A 7 -5.66 -5.67 34.98
CA LEU A 7 -6.95 -5.00 34.82
C LEU A 7 -6.80 -3.60 34.21
N VAL A 8 -5.71 -2.92 34.56
CA VAL A 8 -5.39 -1.57 34.06
C VAL A 8 -4.99 -1.63 32.57
N VAL A 9 -4.26 -2.67 32.16
CA VAL A 9 -3.91 -2.92 30.74
C VAL A 9 -5.14 -3.28 29.91
N ALA A 10 -6.08 -4.06 30.46
CA ALA A 10 -7.33 -4.42 29.76
C ALA A 10 -8.27 -3.21 29.56
N LEU A 11 -8.40 -2.32 30.56
CA LEU A 11 -9.22 -1.11 30.44
C LEU A 11 -8.61 -0.07 29.50
N SER A 12 -7.28 0.05 29.44
CA SER A 12 -6.60 0.97 28.51
C SER A 12 -6.68 0.49 27.06
N ALA A 13 -6.64 -0.83 26.81
CA ALA A 13 -6.88 -1.40 25.49
C ALA A 13 -8.34 -1.22 25.02
N ALA A 14 -9.33 -1.40 25.91
CA ALA A 14 -10.74 -1.20 25.58
C ALA A 14 -11.08 0.28 25.28
N THR A 15 -10.48 1.21 26.02
CA THR A 15 -10.65 2.66 25.80
C THR A 15 -10.01 3.11 24.48
N GLY A 16 -8.84 2.54 24.13
CA GLY A 16 -8.19 2.76 22.84
C GLY A 16 -9.02 2.29 21.64
N LEU A 17 -9.73 1.17 21.78
CA LEU A 17 -10.60 0.61 20.73
C LEU A 17 -11.86 1.46 20.50
N VAL A 18 -12.47 1.99 21.56
CA VAL A 18 -13.67 2.86 21.46
C VAL A 18 -13.34 4.22 20.84
N VAL A 19 -12.17 4.80 21.16
CA VAL A 19 -11.68 6.04 20.54
C VAL A 19 -11.32 5.83 19.06
N ALA A 20 -10.72 4.69 18.71
CA ALA A 20 -10.40 4.34 17.32
C ALA A 20 -11.67 4.20 16.45
N VAL A 21 -12.75 3.62 17.01
CA VAL A 21 -14.04 3.47 16.31
C VAL A 21 -14.80 4.81 16.19
N GLY A 22 -14.71 5.68 17.19
CA GLY A 22 -15.31 7.01 17.17
C GLY A 22 -14.68 7.97 16.14
N LEU A 23 -13.37 7.91 15.97
CA LEU A 23 -12.63 8.76 15.02
C LEU A 23 -12.84 8.37 13.54
N MET A 24 -13.30 7.15 13.26
CA MET A 24 -13.58 6.69 11.89
C MET A 24 -14.88 7.24 11.27
N ARG A 25 -15.72 7.98 12.02
CA ARG A 25 -17.07 8.40 11.58
C ARG A 25 -17.21 9.83 11.05
N ARG A 26 -16.18 10.67 11.05
CA ARG A 26 -16.28 12.05 10.52
C ARG A 26 -15.59 12.18 9.16
N GLY A 27 -16.40 12.16 8.11
CA GLY A 27 -15.96 12.39 6.74
C GLY A 27 -15.62 13.86 6.51
N ALA A 28 -14.42 14.13 6.00
CA ALA A 28 -14.04 15.46 5.50
C ALA A 28 -14.46 15.58 4.03
N LYS A 29 -15.05 16.71 3.66
CA LYS A 29 -15.39 17.07 2.27
C LYS A 29 -14.09 17.31 1.50
N GLY A 30 -13.97 16.68 0.33
CA GLY A 30 -12.80 16.79 -0.55
C GLY A 30 -12.59 18.21 -1.06
N LYS A 31 -11.32 18.65 -1.11
CA LYS A 31 -10.92 19.90 -1.78
C LYS A 31 -10.88 19.67 -3.30
N LYS A 32 -11.17 20.73 -4.06
CA LYS A 32 -11.11 20.73 -5.54
C LYS A 32 -9.69 20.46 -6.03
N GLN A 33 -9.62 19.65 -7.08
CA GLN A 33 -8.43 19.25 -7.81
C GLN A 33 -7.76 20.47 -8.47
N VAL A 34 -6.45 20.61 -8.26
CA VAL A 34 -5.61 21.54 -9.03
C VAL A 34 -4.94 20.70 -10.13
N PRO A 35 -4.96 21.15 -11.40
CA PRO A 35 -4.26 20.45 -12.48
C PRO A 35 -2.76 20.31 -12.16
N ARG A 36 -2.16 19.16 -12.50
CA ARG A 36 -0.71 18.99 -12.41
C ARG A 36 -0.08 19.69 -13.61
N GLU A 37 0.53 20.85 -13.38
CA GLU A 37 1.54 21.35 -14.31
C GLU A 37 2.80 20.47 -14.15
N PRO A 38 3.56 20.22 -15.23
CA PRO A 38 4.87 19.59 -15.12
C PRO A 38 5.68 20.36 -14.07
N LEU A 39 6.29 19.64 -13.12
CA LEU A 39 7.25 20.26 -12.23
C LEU A 39 8.38 20.78 -13.12
N GLU A 40 8.46 22.09 -13.31
CA GLU A 40 9.66 22.71 -13.87
C GLU A 40 10.80 22.31 -12.96
N SER A 41 11.81 21.62 -13.52
CA SER A 41 13.02 21.26 -12.80
C SER A 41 13.83 22.54 -12.56
N GLU A 42 13.40 23.34 -11.59
CA GLU A 42 14.26 24.38 -11.06
C GLU A 42 15.41 23.70 -10.33
N ASP A 43 16.57 23.64 -11.00
CA ASP A 43 17.89 23.32 -10.43
C ASP A 43 18.28 24.42 -9.43
N THR A 44 17.51 24.52 -8.35
CA THR A 44 17.89 25.20 -7.14
C THR A 44 18.78 24.23 -6.40
N GLY A 45 19.99 24.62 -5.97
CA GLY A 45 20.94 23.73 -5.27
C GLY A 45 20.41 22.97 -4.03
N ARG A 46 19.15 23.17 -3.64
CA ARG A 46 18.34 22.26 -2.80
C ARG A 46 18.25 20.83 -3.39
N GLY A 47 18.13 20.66 -4.70
CA GLY A 47 18.03 19.35 -5.35
C GLY A 47 19.23 18.44 -5.05
N VAL A 48 20.44 19.00 -5.07
CA VAL A 48 21.69 18.28 -4.78
C VAL A 48 21.79 17.85 -3.30
N GLU A 49 21.33 18.70 -2.35
CA GLU A 49 21.26 18.30 -0.94
C GLU A 49 20.16 17.26 -0.68
N GLU A 50 19.02 17.37 -1.37
CA GLU A 50 17.92 16.40 -1.28
C GLU A 50 18.37 15.01 -1.73
N GLU A 51 19.14 14.92 -2.79
CA GLU A 51 19.64 13.67 -3.35
C GLU A 51 20.67 12.97 -2.44
N ARG A 52 21.51 13.76 -1.74
CA ARG A 52 22.54 13.24 -0.84
C ARG A 52 22.00 12.49 0.37
N VAL A 53 20.79 12.81 0.83
CA VAL A 53 20.16 12.19 2.01
C VAL A 53 20.12 10.66 1.88
N CYS A 54 19.75 10.17 0.70
CA CYS A 54 19.61 8.73 0.46
C CYS A 54 20.90 8.07 -0.04
N LYS A 55 22.02 8.80 -0.21
CA LYS A 55 23.25 8.31 -0.86
C LYS A 55 24.48 8.29 0.06
N GLN A 56 24.29 8.47 1.38
CA GLN A 56 25.38 8.47 2.36
C GLN A 56 26.04 7.09 2.47
N GLY A 57 27.22 6.95 1.88
CA GLY A 57 27.97 5.69 1.86
C GLY A 57 28.43 5.24 3.23
N PHE A 58 28.48 3.93 3.43
CA PHE A 58 29.00 3.30 4.64
C PHE A 58 30.44 3.72 4.93
N LYS A 59 30.67 4.16 6.17
CA LYS A 59 31.99 4.37 6.76
C LYS A 59 31.92 3.95 8.22
N PRO A 60 32.90 3.22 8.77
CA PRO A 60 32.89 2.83 10.18
C PRO A 60 32.73 4.01 11.15
N SER A 61 33.29 5.18 10.80
CA SER A 61 33.17 6.40 11.60
C SER A 61 31.78 7.02 11.64
N LEU A 62 30.89 6.65 10.71
CA LEU A 62 29.50 7.11 10.68
C LEU A 62 28.58 6.20 11.49
N VAL A 63 29.02 5.01 11.90
CA VAL A 63 28.22 4.07 12.68
C VAL A 63 27.97 4.66 14.07
N PRO A 64 26.70 4.82 14.50
CA PRO A 64 26.40 5.25 15.86
C PRO A 64 26.96 4.25 16.87
N LYS A 65 27.47 4.76 18.00
CA LYS A 65 27.82 3.92 19.16
C LYS A 65 26.55 3.40 19.82
N ASP A 66 26.67 2.28 20.54
CA ASP A 66 25.62 1.70 21.39
C ASP A 66 24.30 1.45 20.63
N LEU A 67 24.39 0.70 19.53
CA LEU A 67 23.24 0.38 18.69
C LEU A 67 22.23 -0.52 19.44
N ASP A 68 20.95 -0.13 19.40
CA ASP A 68 19.83 -0.96 19.83
C ASP A 68 19.31 -1.88 18.72
N LEU A 69 19.45 -1.45 17.45
CA LEU A 69 18.89 -2.15 16.29
C LEU A 69 19.73 -1.93 15.04
N ILE A 70 20.02 -3.03 14.34
CA ILE A 70 20.52 -3.02 12.97
C ILE A 70 19.42 -3.54 12.05
N VAL A 71 19.09 -2.77 11.01
CA VAL A 71 18.16 -3.13 9.95
C VAL A 71 18.96 -3.36 8.68
N ILE A 72 18.81 -4.54 8.08
CA ILE A 72 19.47 -4.88 6.81
C ILE A 72 18.43 -4.71 5.69
N GLY A 73 18.73 -3.79 4.77
CA GLY A 73 17.86 -3.37 3.67
C GLY A 73 17.07 -2.08 3.98
N SER A 74 17.05 -1.16 3.02
CA SER A 74 16.35 0.13 3.10
C SER A 74 15.04 0.18 2.31
N GLY A 75 14.45 -0.97 2.00
CA GLY A 75 13.08 -1.02 1.48
C GLY A 75 12.08 -0.44 2.48
N VAL A 76 10.85 -0.19 2.02
CA VAL A 76 9.79 0.45 2.83
C VAL A 76 9.58 -0.22 4.20
N GLY A 77 9.63 -1.56 4.27
CA GLY A 77 9.49 -2.28 5.54
C GLY A 77 10.65 -2.01 6.52
N GLY A 78 11.89 -1.94 6.00
CA GLY A 78 13.08 -1.63 6.80
C GLY A 78 13.07 -0.18 7.29
N LEU A 79 12.73 0.77 6.41
CA LEU A 79 12.62 2.18 6.76
C LEU A 79 11.49 2.45 7.75
N VAL A 80 10.31 1.84 7.58
CA VAL A 80 9.22 1.97 8.56
C VAL A 80 9.64 1.40 9.92
N THR A 81 10.26 0.22 9.94
CA THR A 81 10.77 -0.39 11.19
C THR A 81 11.78 0.53 11.88
N ALA A 82 12.74 1.05 11.13
CA ALA A 82 13.76 1.97 11.65
C ALA A 82 13.14 3.28 12.16
N CYS A 83 12.19 3.88 11.42
CA CYS A 83 11.47 5.07 11.85
C CYS A 83 10.71 4.84 13.18
N MET A 84 9.99 3.73 13.29
CA MET A 84 9.24 3.37 14.49
C MET A 84 10.15 3.22 15.72
N MET A 85 11.28 2.53 15.54
CA MET A 85 12.22 2.29 16.62
C MET A 85 12.99 3.55 17.01
N ALA A 86 13.45 4.33 16.03
CA ALA A 86 14.08 5.63 16.26
C ALA A 86 13.14 6.57 17.03
N LYS A 87 11.83 6.59 16.69
CA LYS A 87 10.81 7.37 17.42
C LYS A 87 10.59 6.94 18.86
N GLN A 88 10.93 5.70 19.20
CA GLN A 88 10.96 5.21 20.58
C GLN A 88 12.30 5.48 21.29
N GLY A 89 13.18 6.30 20.70
CA GLY A 89 14.47 6.66 21.27
C GLY A 89 15.58 5.64 21.05
N LYS A 90 15.35 4.63 20.21
CA LYS A 90 16.34 3.59 19.90
C LYS A 90 17.41 4.09 18.93
N LYS A 91 18.66 3.68 19.15
CA LYS A 91 19.78 3.91 18.23
C LYS A 91 19.74 2.87 17.11
N VAL A 92 19.32 3.32 15.93
CA VAL A 92 19.12 2.44 14.76
C VAL A 92 20.18 2.68 13.71
N LEU A 93 20.71 1.60 13.14
CA LEU A 93 21.51 1.60 11.93
C LEU A 93 20.78 0.84 10.83
N VAL A 94 20.57 1.46 9.67
CA VAL A 94 20.04 0.81 8.47
C VAL A 94 21.19 0.65 7.48
N LEU A 95 21.39 -0.56 6.97
CA LEU A 95 22.42 -0.89 5.99
C LEU A 95 21.77 -1.26 4.65
N GLU A 96 22.15 -0.57 3.59
CA GLU A 96 21.66 -0.81 2.23
C GLU A 96 22.82 -1.22 1.32
N GLN A 97 22.65 -2.32 0.57
CA GLN A 97 23.69 -2.82 -0.33
C GLN A 97 23.85 -1.94 -1.57
N HIS A 98 22.76 -1.37 -2.08
CA HIS A 98 22.77 -0.48 -3.24
C HIS A 98 23.35 0.88 -2.90
N ASP A 99 23.51 1.75 -3.90
CA ASP A 99 24.08 3.11 -3.77
C ASP A 99 23.05 4.18 -3.37
N GLN A 100 21.78 3.80 -3.25
CA GLN A 100 20.67 4.65 -2.85
C GLN A 100 19.71 3.90 -1.92
N ALA A 101 19.30 4.57 -0.84
CA ALA A 101 18.30 4.08 0.09
C ALA A 101 16.87 4.20 -0.48
N GLY A 102 16.03 3.20 -0.23
CA GLY A 102 14.60 3.21 -0.58
C GLY A 102 14.06 1.87 -1.10
N GLY A 103 14.93 0.96 -1.56
CA GLY A 103 14.49 -0.25 -2.28
C GLY A 103 13.58 0.14 -3.46
N ASN A 104 12.39 -0.46 -3.57
CA ASN A 104 11.39 -0.12 -4.59
C ASN A 104 10.82 1.32 -4.48
N LEU A 105 11.30 2.13 -3.52
CA LEU A 105 11.01 3.55 -3.44
C LEU A 105 12.10 4.44 -4.05
N HIS A 106 13.19 3.91 -4.58
CA HIS A 106 14.20 4.73 -5.25
C HIS A 106 13.79 5.07 -6.71
N THR A 107 14.54 5.98 -7.30
CA THR A 107 14.45 6.42 -8.69
C THR A 107 15.83 6.32 -9.33
N PHE A 108 15.87 6.18 -10.65
CA PHE A 108 17.11 6.31 -11.42
C PHE A 108 16.90 7.25 -12.60
N GLU A 109 17.96 7.92 -13.02
CA GLU A 109 17.93 8.80 -14.18
C GLU A 109 18.57 8.10 -15.38
N GLU A 110 17.91 8.17 -16.54
CA GLU A 110 18.43 7.70 -17.81
C GLU A 110 18.05 8.71 -18.89
N GLN A 111 19.04 9.24 -19.62
CA GLN A 111 18.84 10.19 -20.72
C GLN A 111 18.04 11.46 -20.33
N GLY A 112 18.21 11.94 -19.10
CA GLY A 112 17.51 13.14 -18.59
C GLY A 112 16.07 12.88 -18.15
N TRP A 113 15.65 11.62 -18.08
CA TRP A 113 14.35 11.20 -17.55
C TRP A 113 14.54 10.45 -16.24
N GLU A 114 13.72 10.76 -15.24
CA GLU A 114 13.67 10.02 -13.98
C GLU A 114 12.65 8.86 -14.10
N PHE A 115 13.05 7.68 -13.66
CA PHE A 115 12.24 6.47 -13.66
C PHE A 115 12.12 5.88 -12.26
N ASP A 116 10.89 5.53 -11.89
CA ASP A 116 10.56 4.83 -10.66
C ASP A 116 10.80 3.32 -10.82
N THR A 117 11.26 2.63 -9.77
CA THR A 117 11.57 1.20 -9.89
C THR A 117 10.50 0.26 -9.36
N GLY A 118 9.47 0.76 -8.68
CA GLY A 118 8.42 -0.15 -8.20
C GLY A 118 7.17 0.44 -7.56
N LEU A 119 7.16 1.69 -7.09
CA LEU A 119 5.91 2.27 -6.60
C LEU A 119 4.99 2.61 -7.78
N HIS A 120 3.85 1.93 -7.88
CA HIS A 120 2.85 2.22 -8.91
C HIS A 120 1.95 3.41 -8.52
N TYR A 121 1.12 3.23 -7.49
CA TYR A 121 0.36 4.29 -6.83
C TYR A 121 -0.22 3.74 -5.50
N VAL A 122 -0.69 4.62 -4.62
CA VAL A 122 -1.23 4.23 -3.31
C VAL A 122 -2.67 4.71 -3.17
N GLY A 123 -3.55 3.82 -2.72
CA GLY A 123 -4.97 4.14 -2.53
C GLY A 123 -5.19 5.03 -1.31
N ASN A 124 -6.17 5.93 -1.41
CA ASN A 124 -6.73 6.68 -0.29
C ASN A 124 -5.72 7.53 0.53
N MET A 125 -4.78 8.19 -0.14
CA MET A 125 -3.84 9.11 0.52
C MET A 125 -4.38 10.54 0.67
N GLY A 126 -5.49 10.90 0.03
CA GLY A 126 -6.09 12.24 0.14
C GLY A 126 -6.75 12.55 1.50
N ASN A 127 -7.01 11.54 2.34
CA ASN A 127 -7.61 11.73 3.67
C ASN A 127 -6.58 11.47 4.78
N THR A 128 -6.08 12.54 5.40
CA THR A 128 -5.10 12.51 6.50
C THR A 128 -5.59 11.81 7.76
N ASN A 129 -6.90 11.56 7.90
CA ASN A 129 -7.45 10.80 9.03
C ASN A 129 -7.48 9.29 8.80
N TYR A 130 -7.17 8.83 7.60
CA TYR A 130 -7.22 7.40 7.29
C TYR A 130 -6.02 6.65 7.87
N GLY A 131 -6.23 5.42 8.35
CA GLY A 131 -5.22 4.64 9.06
C GLY A 131 -3.90 4.49 8.31
N ASN A 132 -3.94 4.09 7.04
CA ASN A 132 -2.73 3.92 6.23
C ASN A 132 -2.00 5.26 6.01
N ARG A 133 -2.75 6.34 5.78
CA ARG A 133 -2.18 7.69 5.59
C ARG A 133 -1.50 8.18 6.86
N ARG A 134 -2.15 7.99 8.02
CA ARG A 134 -1.58 8.32 9.34
C ARG A 134 -0.31 7.52 9.64
N LEU A 135 -0.25 6.25 9.25
CA LEU A 135 0.92 5.42 9.45
C LEU A 135 2.14 5.95 8.67
N ILE A 136 1.93 6.32 7.41
CA ILE A 136 2.97 6.90 6.56
C ILE A 136 3.40 8.27 7.11
N ASP A 137 2.44 9.15 7.42
CA ASP A 137 2.71 10.46 7.99
C ASP A 137 3.45 10.35 9.33
N TYR A 138 3.11 9.35 10.16
CA TYR A 138 3.83 9.12 11.42
C TYR A 138 5.32 8.80 11.19
N CYS A 139 5.64 8.05 10.13
CA CYS A 139 7.03 7.72 9.76
C CYS A 139 7.80 8.89 9.14
N CYS A 140 7.11 9.95 8.75
CA CYS A 140 7.68 11.10 8.04
C CYS A 140 7.49 12.36 8.88
N ASP A 141 8.52 12.81 9.61
CA ASP A 141 8.44 14.06 10.39
C ASP A 141 8.06 15.28 9.54
N THR A 142 8.42 15.25 8.26
CA THR A 142 7.91 16.15 7.24
C THR A 142 6.98 15.33 6.34
N PRO A 143 5.65 15.46 6.48
CA PRO A 143 4.71 14.66 5.72
C PRO A 143 4.89 14.84 4.21
N VAL A 144 4.83 13.74 3.47
CA VAL A 144 4.87 13.75 2.00
C VAL A 144 3.53 14.23 1.46
N GLU A 145 3.57 15.10 0.45
CA GLU A 145 2.39 15.52 -0.28
C GLU A 145 1.97 14.44 -1.29
N TRP A 146 0.67 14.27 -1.48
CA TRP A 146 0.10 13.25 -2.36
C TRP A 146 -0.85 13.89 -3.34
N ALA A 147 -0.58 13.69 -4.62
CA ALA A 147 -1.45 14.17 -5.69
C ALA A 147 -2.39 13.03 -6.13
N PRO A 148 -3.68 13.29 -6.36
CA PRO A 148 -4.59 12.29 -6.93
C PRO A 148 -4.11 11.92 -8.34
N MET A 149 -4.25 10.66 -8.72
CA MET A 149 -4.07 10.21 -10.11
C MET A 149 -5.15 10.83 -11.01
N ASP A 150 -4.97 10.71 -12.32
CA ASP A 150 -5.99 11.11 -13.29
C ASP A 150 -7.30 10.33 -13.09
N SER A 151 -8.38 10.88 -13.66
CA SER A 151 -9.72 10.27 -13.61
C SER A 151 -9.63 8.81 -14.06
N VAL A 152 -9.07 8.56 -15.25
CA VAL A 152 -8.71 7.21 -15.71
C VAL A 152 -7.30 6.90 -15.25
N TYR A 153 -7.16 6.02 -14.25
CA TYR A 153 -5.85 5.65 -13.70
C TYR A 153 -5.34 4.31 -14.23
N ASP A 154 -6.25 3.41 -14.64
CA ASP A 154 -5.90 2.15 -15.29
C ASP A 154 -6.82 1.85 -16.48
N THR A 155 -6.33 1.05 -17.43
CA THR A 155 -7.12 0.54 -18.55
C THR A 155 -6.83 -0.95 -18.76
N ALA A 156 -7.84 -1.80 -18.55
CA ALA A 156 -7.75 -3.20 -18.94
C ALA A 156 -7.99 -3.32 -20.45
N VAL A 157 -7.00 -3.84 -21.18
CA VAL A 157 -7.03 -3.96 -22.65
C VAL A 157 -7.14 -5.42 -23.04
N PHE A 158 -8.17 -5.77 -23.80
CA PHE A 158 -8.32 -7.07 -24.43
C PHE A 158 -8.06 -6.92 -25.92
N ARG A 159 -7.13 -7.73 -26.44
CA ARG A 159 -6.86 -7.83 -27.88
C ARG A 159 -7.33 -9.19 -28.36
N THR A 160 -8.14 -9.18 -29.40
CA THR A 160 -8.57 -10.39 -30.11
C THR A 160 -8.06 -10.28 -31.53
N GLU A 161 -7.20 -11.22 -31.92
CA GLU A 161 -6.73 -11.36 -33.30
C GLU A 161 -7.62 -12.38 -34.00
N GLU A 162 -8.43 -11.91 -34.95
CA GLU A 162 -9.16 -12.79 -35.84
C GLU A 162 -8.37 -12.89 -37.16
N VAL A 163 -7.87 -14.09 -37.45
CA VAL A 163 -7.26 -14.40 -38.75
C VAL A 163 -8.37 -14.81 -39.69
N GLN A 164 -8.74 -13.94 -40.63
CA GLN A 164 -9.72 -14.27 -41.66
C GLN A 164 -9.13 -14.00 -43.04
N ARG A 165 -8.99 -15.07 -43.84
CA ARG A 165 -8.56 -15.04 -45.25
C ARG A 165 -7.32 -14.15 -45.50
N SER A 166 -6.21 -14.45 -44.82
CA SER A 166 -4.91 -13.77 -45.00
C SER A 166 -4.86 -12.29 -44.54
N MET A 167 -5.88 -11.79 -43.85
CA MET A 167 -5.80 -10.52 -43.11
C MET A 167 -6.02 -10.75 -41.61
N THR A 168 -5.17 -10.14 -40.79
CA THR A 168 -5.33 -10.07 -39.34
C THR A 168 -6.16 -8.84 -38.99
N ALA A 169 -7.40 -9.04 -38.56
CA ALA A 169 -8.20 -7.98 -37.94
C ALA A 169 -7.97 -8.03 -36.43
N SER A 170 -7.26 -7.05 -35.87
CA SER A 170 -7.10 -6.92 -34.43
C SER A 170 -8.23 -6.06 -33.85
N THR A 171 -9.12 -6.64 -33.05
CA THR A 171 -10.10 -5.88 -32.28
C THR A 171 -9.50 -5.57 -30.89
N ARG A 172 -9.58 -4.29 -30.49
CA ARG A 172 -9.08 -3.80 -29.20
C ARG A 172 -10.26 -3.32 -28.36
N THR A 173 -10.52 -3.97 -27.23
CA THR A 173 -11.51 -3.53 -26.24
C THR A 173 -10.81 -2.93 -25.04
N GLU A 174 -11.23 -1.73 -24.62
CA GLU A 174 -10.68 -1.03 -23.45
C GLU A 174 -11.73 -0.88 -22.35
N TYR A 175 -11.34 -1.20 -21.12
CA TYR A 175 -12.14 -0.96 -19.92
C TYR A 175 -11.39 0.00 -19.01
N ARG A 176 -11.88 1.24 -18.93
CA ARG A 176 -11.20 2.37 -18.28
C ARG A 176 -11.62 2.50 -16.83
N MET A 177 -10.71 2.22 -15.91
CA MET A 177 -10.94 2.27 -14.47
C MET A 177 -10.85 3.71 -13.99
N ARG A 178 -11.93 4.20 -13.37
CA ARG A 178 -12.03 5.59 -12.94
C ARG A 178 -11.97 5.78 -11.44
N SER A 179 -11.09 6.66 -10.98
CA SER A 179 -10.79 6.90 -9.56
C SER A 179 -11.71 7.95 -8.92
N ASP A 180 -12.30 8.82 -9.73
CA ASP A 180 -13.06 10.01 -9.35
C ASP A 180 -14.55 9.72 -9.04
N GLN A 181 -15.06 8.55 -9.41
CA GLN A 181 -16.49 8.20 -9.27
C GLN A 181 -16.79 7.34 -8.04
N GLY A 182 -15.75 6.91 -7.33
CA GLY A 182 -15.84 5.96 -6.23
C GLY A 182 -16.48 4.62 -6.64
N ILE A 183 -16.73 3.78 -5.64
CA ILE A 183 -17.15 2.38 -5.88
C ILE A 183 -18.46 2.25 -6.67
N LYS A 184 -19.39 3.19 -6.48
CA LYS A 184 -20.68 3.19 -7.18
C LYS A 184 -20.53 3.48 -8.67
N GLY A 185 -19.65 4.42 -9.03
CA GLY A 185 -19.37 4.70 -10.43
C GLY A 185 -18.67 3.55 -11.13
N VAL A 186 -17.70 2.91 -10.45
CA VAL A 186 -17.03 1.70 -10.95
C VAL A 186 -18.05 0.57 -11.22
N ILE A 187 -18.98 0.33 -10.29
CA ILE A 187 -20.05 -0.66 -10.48
C ILE A 187 -20.93 -0.29 -11.69
N ALA A 188 -21.34 0.97 -11.81
CA ALA A 188 -22.20 1.43 -12.90
C ALA A 188 -21.53 1.27 -14.28
N ASP A 189 -20.24 1.59 -14.37
CA ASP A 189 -19.44 1.36 -15.58
C ASP A 189 -19.38 -0.12 -15.94
N MET A 190 -19.06 -0.98 -14.97
CA MET A 190 -18.96 -2.41 -15.22
C MET A 190 -20.29 -2.98 -15.72
N LYS A 191 -21.43 -2.56 -15.16
CA LYS A 191 -22.76 -2.97 -15.64
C LYS A 191 -23.03 -2.49 -17.06
N LYS A 192 -22.60 -1.27 -17.40
CA LYS A 192 -22.70 -0.74 -18.76
C LYS A 192 -21.84 -1.54 -19.75
N TRP A 193 -20.66 -1.99 -19.32
CA TRP A 193 -19.73 -2.77 -20.13
C TRP A 193 -20.16 -4.22 -20.34
N PHE A 194 -20.89 -4.78 -19.37
CA PHE A 194 -21.31 -6.19 -19.35
C PHE A 194 -22.83 -6.29 -19.08
N PRO A 195 -23.68 -5.91 -20.06
CA PRO A 195 -25.12 -6.08 -19.90
C PRO A 195 -25.47 -7.57 -19.73
N GLY A 196 -26.34 -7.87 -18.77
CA GLY A 196 -26.71 -9.24 -18.38
C GLY A 196 -25.90 -9.84 -17.22
N GLU A 197 -24.82 -9.18 -16.79
CA GLU A 197 -23.97 -9.62 -15.66
C GLU A 197 -24.20 -8.77 -14.40
N GLU A 198 -25.29 -8.00 -14.33
CA GLU A 198 -25.48 -6.99 -13.28
C GLU A 198 -25.53 -7.61 -11.88
N ALA A 199 -26.19 -8.77 -11.74
CA ALA A 199 -26.28 -9.50 -10.49
C ALA A 199 -24.92 -10.05 -10.05
N ALA A 200 -24.11 -10.58 -10.99
CA ALA A 200 -22.78 -11.09 -10.72
C ALA A 200 -21.84 -9.97 -10.26
N ILE A 201 -21.92 -8.80 -10.90
CA ILE A 201 -21.13 -7.61 -10.54
C ILE A 201 -21.50 -7.11 -9.13
N ASP A 202 -22.81 -6.98 -8.84
CA ASP A 202 -23.25 -6.54 -7.51
C ASP A 202 -22.78 -7.49 -6.41
N GLU A 203 -22.91 -8.80 -6.65
CA GLU A 203 -22.50 -9.81 -5.70
C GLU A 203 -20.98 -9.84 -5.52
N TYR A 204 -20.20 -9.69 -6.60
CA TYR A 204 -18.75 -9.58 -6.53
C TYR A 204 -18.30 -8.44 -5.61
N PHE A 205 -18.86 -7.23 -5.76
CA PHE A 205 -18.48 -6.10 -4.91
C PHE A 205 -19.00 -6.25 -3.47
N ARG A 206 -20.15 -6.90 -3.27
CA ARG A 206 -20.63 -7.27 -1.93
C ARG A 206 -19.64 -8.21 -1.24
N LEU A 207 -19.17 -9.24 -1.95
CA LEU A 207 -18.18 -10.19 -1.47
C LEU A 207 -16.82 -9.53 -1.22
N CYS A 208 -16.35 -8.63 -2.09
CA CYS A 208 -15.11 -7.88 -1.86
C CYS A 208 -15.18 -7.04 -0.57
N LYS A 209 -16.30 -6.35 -0.35
CA LYS A 209 -16.51 -5.58 0.88
C LYS A 209 -16.54 -6.48 2.12
N HIS A 210 -17.16 -7.64 2.03
CA HIS A 210 -17.25 -8.59 3.14
C HIS A 210 -15.90 -9.26 3.44
N ALA A 211 -15.19 -9.76 2.42
CA ALA A 211 -13.88 -10.37 2.58
C ALA A 211 -12.81 -9.37 3.06
N SER A 212 -12.83 -8.13 2.57
CA SER A 212 -11.89 -7.08 3.03
C SER A 212 -12.10 -6.68 4.50
N TRP A 213 -13.29 -6.88 5.06
CA TRP A 213 -13.50 -6.73 6.51
C TRP A 213 -12.77 -7.81 7.31
N GLY A 214 -12.66 -9.04 6.77
CA GLY A 214 -11.89 -10.12 7.37
C GLY A 214 -10.41 -9.75 7.59
N MET A 215 -9.81 -8.98 6.68
CA MET A 215 -8.43 -8.48 6.83
C MET A 215 -8.24 -7.68 8.13
N LYS A 216 -9.18 -6.79 8.47
CA LYS A 216 -9.08 -5.99 9.69
C LYS A 216 -9.13 -6.85 10.94
N TRP A 217 -10.01 -7.86 10.95
CA TRP A 217 -10.10 -8.80 12.05
C TRP A 217 -8.85 -9.65 12.18
N LEU A 218 -8.26 -10.10 11.07
CA LEU A 218 -6.99 -10.81 11.08
C LEU A 218 -5.87 -9.98 11.71
N LEU A 219 -5.77 -8.69 11.34
CA LEU A 219 -4.78 -7.78 11.92
C LEU A 219 -5.02 -7.54 13.41
N ILE A 220 -6.26 -7.28 13.83
CA ILE A 220 -6.61 -7.11 15.25
C ILE A 220 -6.28 -8.38 16.04
N ARG A 221 -6.61 -9.55 15.51
CA ARG A 221 -6.30 -10.83 16.15
C ARG A 221 -4.82 -10.99 16.41
N ASN A 222 -3.97 -10.59 15.47
CA ASN A 222 -2.51 -10.70 15.60
C ASN A 222 -1.90 -9.68 16.58
N LEU A 223 -2.62 -8.61 16.91
CA LEU A 223 -2.22 -7.63 17.94
C LEU A 223 -2.63 -8.05 19.35
N LEU A 224 -3.57 -8.98 19.49
CA LEU A 224 -4.08 -9.42 20.78
C LEU A 224 -3.28 -10.60 21.34
N PRO A 225 -3.18 -10.73 22.68
CA PRO A 225 -2.65 -11.94 23.30
C PRO A 225 -3.40 -13.18 22.79
N ARG A 226 -2.66 -14.26 22.51
CA ARG A 226 -3.20 -15.52 21.94
C ARG A 226 -4.56 -15.96 22.49
N PRO A 227 -4.82 -16.03 23.82
CA PRO A 227 -6.12 -16.46 24.31
C PRO A 227 -7.27 -15.55 23.88
N LEU A 228 -7.06 -14.24 23.85
CA LEU A 228 -8.05 -13.26 23.41
C LEU A 228 -8.22 -13.28 21.89
N GLY A 229 -7.14 -13.51 21.15
CA GLY A 229 -7.18 -13.69 19.70
C GLY A 229 -7.99 -14.93 19.27
N VAL A 230 -7.88 -16.03 20.02
CA VAL A 230 -8.70 -17.24 19.80
C VAL A 230 -10.17 -16.92 20.06
N LEU A 231 -10.50 -16.30 21.20
CA LEU A 231 -11.88 -15.90 21.52
C LEU A 231 -12.48 -14.97 20.45
N LEU A 232 -11.70 -13.99 19.97
CA LEU A 232 -12.14 -13.11 18.89
C LEU A 232 -12.42 -13.87 17.60
N GLY A 233 -11.63 -14.89 17.26
CA GLY A 233 -11.88 -15.72 16.08
C GLY A 233 -13.24 -16.42 16.13
N TRP A 234 -13.72 -16.75 17.32
CA TRP A 234 -15.04 -17.37 17.51
C TRP A 234 -16.20 -16.36 17.42
N VAL A 235 -15.98 -15.13 17.89
CA VAL A 235 -16.99 -14.06 17.89
C VAL A 235 -17.09 -13.35 16.53
N PHE A 236 -15.95 -13.17 15.85
CA PHE A 236 -15.87 -12.47 14.59
C PHE A 236 -15.84 -13.45 13.44
N ASP A 237 -17.03 -13.62 12.87
CA ASP A 237 -17.37 -14.26 11.60
C ASP A 237 -16.24 -14.97 10.84
N TYR A 238 -16.10 -16.28 11.12
CA TYR A 238 -15.29 -17.23 10.35
C TYR A 238 -15.60 -17.20 8.85
N THR A 239 -16.79 -16.74 8.42
CA THR A 239 -17.13 -16.69 7.00
C THR A 239 -16.31 -15.65 6.24
N SER A 240 -15.99 -14.50 6.85
CA SER A 240 -15.14 -13.48 6.23
C SER A 240 -13.67 -13.94 6.07
N LEU A 241 -13.16 -14.69 7.06
CA LEU A 241 -11.82 -15.28 7.01
C LEU A 241 -11.72 -16.47 6.05
N SER A 242 -12.83 -17.18 5.81
CA SER A 242 -12.86 -18.31 4.86
C SER A 242 -12.43 -17.90 3.45
N TYR A 243 -12.65 -16.64 3.06
CA TYR A 243 -12.23 -16.09 1.77
C TYR A 243 -10.70 -15.94 1.62
N PHE A 244 -9.94 -16.04 2.71
CA PHE A 244 -8.47 -16.11 2.64
C PHE A 244 -7.97 -17.52 2.30
N TYR A 245 -8.85 -18.51 2.36
CA TYR A 245 -8.56 -19.92 2.02
C TYR A 245 -9.22 -20.36 0.71
N LYS A 246 -9.86 -19.44 -0.02
CA LYS A 246 -10.43 -19.68 -1.34
C LYS A 246 -9.62 -18.94 -2.39
N THR A 247 -9.43 -19.55 -3.55
CA THR A 247 -8.80 -18.86 -4.67
C THR A 247 -9.75 -17.82 -5.26
N THR A 248 -9.21 -16.76 -5.84
CA THR A 248 -10.00 -15.73 -6.52
C THR A 248 -10.82 -16.35 -7.65
N GLN A 249 -10.24 -17.31 -8.38
CA GLN A 249 -10.91 -18.04 -9.45
C GLN A 249 -12.10 -18.88 -8.94
N GLU A 250 -11.94 -19.60 -7.83
CA GLU A 250 -13.03 -20.37 -7.21
C GLU A 250 -14.22 -19.45 -6.91
N VAL A 251 -13.98 -18.31 -6.27
CA VAL A 251 -15.06 -17.37 -5.94
C VAL A 251 -15.72 -16.82 -7.20
N LEU A 252 -14.94 -16.33 -8.17
CA LEU A 252 -15.50 -15.74 -9.39
C LEU A 252 -16.27 -16.75 -10.26
N SER A 253 -15.85 -18.01 -10.28
CA SER A 253 -16.55 -19.07 -11.02
C SER A 253 -17.96 -19.35 -10.51
N THR A 254 -18.26 -18.99 -9.25
CA THR A 254 -19.62 -19.09 -8.69
C THR A 254 -20.52 -17.93 -9.11
N LEU A 255 -19.94 -16.84 -9.62
CA LEU A 255 -20.66 -15.61 -9.96
C LEU A 255 -20.98 -15.50 -11.44
N THR A 256 -20.05 -15.91 -12.32
CA THR A 256 -20.19 -15.74 -13.76
C THR A 256 -19.36 -16.76 -14.54
N SER A 257 -19.82 -17.13 -15.73
CA SER A 257 -19.05 -17.87 -16.75
C SER A 257 -18.42 -16.94 -17.79
N ASN A 258 -18.65 -15.64 -17.71
CA ASN A 258 -18.11 -14.66 -18.65
C ASN A 258 -16.63 -14.37 -18.37
N HIS A 259 -15.76 -15.06 -19.10
CA HIS A 259 -14.31 -14.93 -18.96
C HIS A 259 -13.79 -13.50 -19.18
N LYS A 260 -14.47 -12.68 -20.00
CA LYS A 260 -14.08 -11.29 -20.21
C LYS A 260 -14.38 -10.45 -18.98
N LEU A 261 -15.54 -10.66 -18.34
CA LEU A 261 -15.85 -10.04 -17.05
C LEU A 261 -14.86 -10.49 -15.98
N THR A 262 -14.59 -11.81 -15.86
CA THR A 262 -13.59 -12.33 -14.92
C THR A 262 -12.25 -11.64 -15.10
N GLY A 263 -11.76 -11.54 -16.35
CA GLY A 263 -10.49 -10.87 -16.65
C GLY A 263 -10.48 -9.40 -16.26
N VAL A 264 -11.58 -8.66 -16.49
CA VAL A 264 -11.72 -7.26 -16.05
C VAL A 264 -11.74 -7.15 -14.53
N LEU A 265 -12.43 -8.04 -13.82
CA LEU A 265 -12.48 -8.02 -12.35
C LEU A 265 -11.12 -8.37 -11.73
N THR A 266 -10.29 -9.17 -12.42
CA THR A 266 -9.00 -9.63 -11.90
C THR A 266 -7.79 -8.92 -12.49
N TYR A 267 -7.95 -7.85 -13.28
CA TYR A 267 -6.83 -7.25 -14.04
C TYR A 267 -5.63 -6.84 -13.15
N MET A 268 -5.87 -6.47 -11.89
CA MET A 268 -4.84 -6.09 -10.89
C MET A 268 -4.11 -7.28 -10.26
N TRP A 269 -4.22 -8.50 -10.80
CA TRP A 269 -3.55 -9.66 -10.19
C TRP A 269 -2.01 -9.53 -10.12
N GLY A 270 -1.43 -8.68 -10.98
CA GLY A 270 0.00 -8.33 -10.94
C GLY A 270 0.42 -7.66 -9.63
N ASP A 271 -0.47 -6.90 -8.98
CA ASP A 271 -0.13 -6.14 -7.76
C ASP A 271 0.17 -7.02 -6.54
N TYR A 272 -0.34 -8.26 -6.54
CA TYR A 272 -0.07 -9.27 -5.50
C TYR A 272 0.64 -10.52 -6.05
N GLY A 273 1.12 -10.47 -7.30
CA GLY A 273 2.05 -11.44 -7.88
C GLY A 273 1.53 -12.86 -8.11
N LEU A 274 0.21 -13.08 -8.02
CA LEU A 274 -0.37 -14.42 -8.19
C LEU A 274 -1.60 -14.38 -9.11
N PRO A 275 -1.72 -15.29 -10.09
CA PRO A 275 -2.90 -15.35 -10.93
C PRO A 275 -4.16 -15.73 -10.12
N PRO A 276 -5.37 -15.50 -10.64
CA PRO A 276 -6.62 -15.78 -9.93
C PRO A 276 -6.76 -17.24 -9.44
N SER A 277 -6.15 -18.19 -10.13
CA SER A 277 -6.13 -19.61 -9.76
C SER A 277 -5.31 -19.91 -8.50
N CYS A 278 -4.45 -18.99 -8.06
CA CYS A 278 -3.55 -19.18 -6.93
C CYS A 278 -3.71 -18.10 -5.85
N SER A 279 -4.24 -16.93 -6.20
CA SER A 279 -4.38 -15.82 -5.26
C SER A 279 -5.54 -16.03 -4.30
N ALA A 280 -5.34 -15.69 -3.03
CA ALA A 280 -6.41 -15.71 -2.05
C ALA A 280 -7.42 -14.58 -2.33
N PHE A 281 -8.71 -14.91 -2.39
CA PHE A 281 -9.76 -13.92 -2.66
C PHE A 281 -9.77 -12.79 -1.62
N GLY A 282 -9.42 -13.08 -0.36
CA GLY A 282 -9.29 -12.08 0.70
C GLY A 282 -8.27 -10.98 0.40
N ILE A 283 -7.14 -11.32 -0.23
CA ILE A 283 -6.11 -10.35 -0.67
C ILE A 283 -6.63 -9.53 -1.85
N HIS A 284 -7.18 -10.21 -2.86
CA HIS A 284 -7.81 -9.58 -4.02
C HIS A 284 -8.88 -8.55 -3.60
N ALA A 285 -9.80 -8.95 -2.71
CA ALA A 285 -10.87 -8.13 -2.18
C ALA A 285 -10.37 -6.90 -1.41
N ALA A 286 -9.31 -7.08 -0.61
CA ALA A 286 -8.69 -5.97 0.13
C ALA A 286 -8.12 -4.91 -0.81
N LEU A 287 -7.45 -5.34 -1.88
CA LEU A 287 -6.89 -4.46 -2.90
C LEU A 287 -7.98 -3.76 -3.72
N GLN A 288 -8.98 -4.50 -4.21
CA GLN A 288 -10.12 -3.93 -4.94
C GLN A 288 -10.82 -2.83 -4.13
N THR A 289 -11.05 -3.09 -2.84
CA THR A 289 -11.71 -2.12 -1.95
C THR A 289 -10.83 -0.90 -1.69
N HIS A 290 -9.50 -1.08 -1.65
CA HIS A 290 -8.52 -0.03 -1.40
C HIS A 290 -8.55 1.06 -2.50
N TYR A 291 -8.55 0.65 -3.78
CA TYR A 291 -8.53 1.59 -4.91
C TYR A 291 -9.91 2.09 -5.31
N CYS A 292 -10.88 1.20 -5.51
CA CYS A 292 -12.19 1.58 -6.05
C CYS A 292 -13.02 2.47 -5.13
N SER A 293 -12.75 2.44 -3.81
CA SER A 293 -13.58 3.21 -2.87
C SER A 293 -13.18 4.68 -2.76
N ARG A 294 -11.88 5.00 -2.92
CA ARG A 294 -11.32 6.30 -2.48
C ARG A 294 -10.20 6.83 -3.37
N GLY A 295 -10.01 6.24 -4.54
CA GLY A 295 -9.09 6.72 -5.57
C GLY A 295 -7.62 6.36 -5.32
N ALA A 296 -6.81 6.58 -6.35
CA ALA A 296 -5.37 6.35 -6.39
C ALA A 296 -4.60 7.68 -6.28
N PHE A 297 -3.44 7.65 -5.62
CA PHE A 297 -2.61 8.81 -5.36
C PHE A 297 -1.14 8.49 -5.60
N TYR A 298 -0.38 9.51 -5.99
CA TYR A 298 1.06 9.42 -6.20
C TYR A 298 1.78 10.45 -5.31
N PRO A 299 2.92 10.12 -4.70
CA PRO A 299 3.68 11.09 -3.92
C PRO A 299 4.23 12.19 -4.85
N VAL A 300 4.10 13.45 -4.42
CA VAL A 300 4.69 14.58 -5.13
C VAL A 300 6.21 14.51 -4.98
N GLY A 301 6.93 14.60 -6.10
CA GLY A 301 8.39 14.40 -6.14
C GLY A 301 8.82 12.93 -6.18
N GLY A 302 7.91 12.03 -6.58
CA GLY A 302 8.20 10.62 -6.80
C GLY A 302 8.29 9.78 -5.53
N PRO A 303 8.52 8.47 -5.67
CA PRO A 303 8.61 7.54 -4.55
C PRO A 303 9.82 7.83 -3.66
N SER A 304 10.89 8.37 -4.25
CA SER A 304 12.10 8.80 -3.53
C SER A 304 11.79 9.85 -2.47
N ALA A 305 10.72 10.63 -2.61
CA ALA A 305 10.27 11.58 -1.58
C ALA A 305 9.93 10.88 -0.25
N LEU A 306 9.32 9.69 -0.30
CA LEU A 306 9.02 8.88 0.89
C LEU A 306 10.31 8.36 1.54
N ALA A 307 11.23 7.83 0.75
CA ALA A 307 12.51 7.35 1.25
C ALA A 307 13.29 8.49 1.93
N ARG A 308 13.41 9.66 1.28
CA ARG A 308 14.06 10.85 1.84
C ARG A 308 13.42 11.28 3.15
N ALA A 309 12.09 11.33 3.21
CA ALA A 309 11.37 11.73 4.42
C ALA A 309 11.61 10.75 5.59
N MET A 310 11.59 9.44 5.33
CA MET A 310 11.87 8.42 6.35
C MET A 310 13.33 8.44 6.81
N VAL A 311 14.29 8.57 5.88
CA VAL A 311 15.72 8.70 6.22
C VAL A 311 15.94 9.92 7.13
N ARG A 312 15.38 11.08 6.79
CA ARG A 312 15.44 12.29 7.64
C ARG A 312 14.87 12.04 9.03
N THR A 313 13.73 11.34 9.13
CA THR A 313 13.14 10.96 10.43
C THR A 313 14.09 10.13 11.29
N ILE A 314 14.78 9.17 10.70
CA ILE A 314 15.74 8.29 11.38
C ILE A 314 16.96 9.10 11.84
N GLU A 315 17.55 9.87 10.94
CA GLU A 315 18.80 10.60 11.21
C GLU A 315 18.63 11.73 12.23
N ARG A 316 17.49 12.44 12.22
CA ARG A 316 17.18 13.48 13.23
C ARG A 316 17.14 12.93 14.66
N ARG A 317 16.94 11.62 14.82
CA ARG A 317 16.92 10.93 16.13
C ARG A 317 18.25 10.24 16.45
N GLY A 318 19.28 10.53 15.66
CA GLY A 318 20.63 10.00 15.85
C GLY A 318 20.78 8.54 15.42
N GLY A 319 19.86 8.02 14.61
CA GLY A 319 20.08 6.81 13.83
C GLY A 319 20.84 7.12 12.53
N LYS A 320 21.18 6.09 11.76
CA LYS A 320 21.87 6.23 10.47
C LYS A 320 21.33 5.31 9.41
N VAL A 321 21.32 5.78 8.16
CA VAL A 321 21.01 4.99 6.97
C VAL A 321 22.22 5.07 6.04
N LEU A 322 22.90 3.94 5.83
CA LEU A 322 24.16 3.88 5.10
C LEU A 322 24.03 2.95 3.89
N VAL A 323 24.40 3.46 2.72
CA VAL A 323 24.38 2.74 1.43
C VAL A 323 25.75 2.14 1.08
N ARG A 324 25.81 1.29 0.05
CA ARG A 324 27.01 0.52 -0.33
C ARG A 324 27.54 -0.31 0.85
N ALA A 325 26.62 -0.86 1.62
CA ALA A 325 26.84 -1.58 2.86
C ALA A 325 26.31 -3.02 2.72
N ALA A 326 26.95 -3.81 1.85
CA ALA A 326 26.63 -5.21 1.73
C ALA A 326 26.95 -5.94 3.05
N VAL A 327 26.01 -6.74 3.54
CA VAL A 327 26.18 -7.52 4.78
C VAL A 327 26.47 -8.97 4.41
N ASP A 328 27.66 -9.44 4.76
CA ASP A 328 28.10 -10.80 4.43
C ASP A 328 27.54 -11.87 5.37
N SER A 329 27.40 -11.55 6.66
CA SER A 329 26.95 -12.50 7.67
C SER A 329 26.30 -11.81 8.87
N VAL A 330 25.44 -12.54 9.58
CA VAL A 330 24.84 -12.12 10.86
C VAL A 330 25.40 -13.01 11.96
N THR A 331 26.09 -12.41 12.92
CA THR A 331 26.62 -13.13 14.08
C THR A 331 25.52 -13.31 15.12
N LEU A 332 25.34 -14.54 15.59
CA LEU A 332 24.48 -14.87 16.73
C LEU A 332 25.38 -15.05 17.95
N SER A 333 25.12 -14.28 19.02
CA SER A 333 25.77 -14.40 20.33
C SER A 333 24.99 -15.31 21.26
#